data_AF-A0A9P5WS89-F1
#
_entry.id   AF-A0A9P5WS89-F1
#
_cell.length_a   1.000
_cell.length_b   1.000
_cell.length_c   1.000
_cell.angle_alpha   90.00
_cell.angle_beta   90.00
_cell.angle_gamma   90.00
#
_symmetry.space_group_name_H-M   'P 1'
#
loop_
_entity.id
_entity.type
_entity.pdbx_description
1 polymer ?
#
loop_
_entity_poly.entity_id
_entity_poly.type
_entity_poly.pdbx_seq_one_letter_code
_entity_poly.pdbx_strand_id
1 'polypeptide(L)'
;MRKVKDFVQHRLGIIPVFLTVLYNLDGKLTSCLTEMCSSIKVRLLCSRPINPETFKHITLHVDGHDSRVAYRNADKSGFRTQVCCDMDSMMVFASQPAECHDFDDGTMLSKVAIDQKIHHLDCLALDGGYTLHLEGIIAASDTLTSIELSEEEKVRYDAVFSSLRSKIEGFFSDMQTTFAKFSYTLMNRVADRSVFSLQYKLCFLLCDIKRMVALCNISTEPHHSHWVQDDFDYPD
;
A
#
# COMPACT_ATOMS: atom_id res chain seq x y z
N MET A 1 -28.52 -33.98 -20.55
CA MET A 1 -28.93 -32.78 -19.81
C MET A 1 -28.72 -32.85 -18.28
N ARG A 2 -28.88 -33.99 -17.59
CA ARG A 2 -28.62 -34.08 -16.12
C ARG A 2 -27.17 -33.71 -15.71
N LYS A 3 -26.15 -34.20 -16.44
CA LYS A 3 -24.73 -33.90 -16.16
C LYS A 3 -24.34 -32.41 -16.27
N VAL A 4 -25.11 -31.59 -16.99
CA VAL A 4 -24.86 -30.14 -17.13
C VAL A 4 -25.45 -29.37 -15.95
N LYS A 5 -26.60 -29.80 -15.42
CA LYS A 5 -27.20 -29.19 -14.21
C LYS A 5 -26.33 -29.43 -12.97
N ASP A 6 -25.81 -30.65 -12.79
CA ASP A 6 -24.94 -30.95 -11.64
C ASP A 6 -23.60 -30.18 -11.72
N PHE A 7 -23.06 -29.99 -12.92
CA PHE A 7 -21.82 -29.20 -13.13
C PHE A 7 -22.02 -27.70 -12.89
N VAL A 8 -23.17 -27.15 -13.29
CA VAL A 8 -23.53 -25.75 -13.08
C VAL A 8 -23.86 -25.48 -11.60
N GLN A 9 -24.55 -26.40 -10.93
CA GLN A 9 -24.92 -26.26 -9.52
C GLN A 9 -23.70 -26.40 -8.58
N HIS A 10 -22.71 -27.22 -8.94
CA HIS A 10 -21.47 -27.33 -8.17
C HIS A 10 -20.57 -26.09 -8.32
N ARG A 11 -20.47 -25.49 -9.53
CA ARG A 11 -19.72 -24.24 -9.73
C ARG A 11 -20.41 -23.01 -9.13
N LEU A 12 -21.74 -22.93 -9.20
CA LEU A 12 -22.51 -21.82 -8.61
C LEU A 12 -22.49 -21.82 -7.08
N GLY A 13 -22.24 -22.96 -6.42
CA GLY A 13 -22.02 -23.03 -4.97
C GLY A 13 -20.59 -22.71 -4.54
N ILE A 14 -19.59 -22.96 -5.41
CA ILE A 14 -18.16 -22.69 -5.14
C ILE A 14 -17.83 -21.20 -5.30
N ILE A 15 -18.46 -20.51 -6.25
CA ILE A 15 -18.19 -19.08 -6.52
C ILE A 15 -18.51 -18.19 -5.29
N PRO A 16 -19.67 -18.32 -4.61
CA PRO A 16 -19.97 -17.53 -3.40
C PRO A 16 -19.00 -17.80 -2.25
N VAL A 17 -18.60 -19.06 -2.06
CA VAL A 17 -17.66 -19.46 -0.99
C VAL A 17 -16.27 -18.90 -1.27
N PHE A 18 -15.78 -19.03 -2.50
CA PHE A 18 -14.49 -18.49 -2.90
C PHE A 18 -14.42 -16.96 -2.77
N LEU A 19 -15.46 -16.25 -3.24
CA LEU A 19 -15.55 -14.80 -3.09
C LEU A 19 -15.60 -14.37 -1.61
N THR A 20 -16.29 -15.13 -0.77
CA THR A 20 -16.35 -14.87 0.69
C THR A 20 -14.98 -15.07 1.33
N VAL A 21 -14.24 -16.11 0.94
CA VAL A 21 -12.87 -16.35 1.45
C VAL A 21 -11.93 -15.22 1.03
N LEU A 22 -11.96 -14.80 -0.24
CA LEU A 22 -11.13 -13.69 -0.72
C LEU A 22 -11.46 -12.38 0.00
N TYR A 23 -12.74 -12.06 0.16
CA TYR A 23 -13.18 -10.86 0.88
C TYR A 23 -12.73 -10.88 2.35
N ASN A 24 -12.90 -12.02 3.03
CA ASN A 24 -12.46 -12.17 4.41
C ASN A 24 -10.94 -12.06 4.55
N LEU A 25 -10.18 -12.59 3.59
CA LEU A 25 -8.72 -12.48 3.59
C LEU A 25 -8.27 -11.04 3.34
N ASP A 26 -8.92 -10.34 2.40
CA ASP A 26 -8.60 -8.93 2.10
C ASP A 26 -8.81 -8.05 3.32
N GLY A 27 -9.95 -8.20 4.00
CA GLY A 27 -10.25 -7.48 5.23
C GLY A 27 -9.23 -7.77 6.34
N LYS A 28 -8.79 -9.02 6.49
CA LYS A 28 -7.74 -9.39 7.45
C LYS A 28 -6.39 -8.77 7.11
N LEU A 29 -5.96 -8.85 5.86
CA LEU A 29 -4.69 -8.25 5.43
C LEU A 29 -4.70 -6.73 5.62
N THR A 30 -5.82 -6.07 5.29
CA THR A 30 -5.98 -4.63 5.53
C THR A 30 -5.91 -4.28 7.01
N SER A 31 -6.60 -5.03 7.88
CA SER A 31 -6.50 -4.83 9.33
C SER A 31 -5.06 -5.04 9.84
N CYS A 32 -4.37 -6.08 9.38
CA CYS A 32 -2.99 -6.33 9.77
C CYS A 32 -2.04 -5.20 9.32
N LEU A 33 -2.14 -4.72 8.09
CA LEU A 33 -1.34 -3.57 7.62
C LEU A 33 -1.57 -2.32 8.48
N THR A 34 -2.83 -2.06 8.84
CA THR A 34 -3.18 -0.87 9.62
C THR A 34 -2.76 -0.95 11.09
N GLU A 35 -2.75 -2.14 11.70
CA GLU A 35 -2.70 -2.27 13.16
C GLU A 35 -1.51 -3.08 13.71
N MET A 36 -0.87 -3.93 12.90
CA MET A 36 0.10 -4.90 13.43
C MET A 36 1.48 -4.29 13.67
N CYS A 37 1.99 -3.55 12.69
CA CYS A 37 3.34 -2.95 12.74
C CYS A 37 3.29 -1.43 12.94
N SER A 38 2.11 -0.82 12.83
CA SER A 38 1.90 0.60 13.02
C SER A 38 0.67 0.84 13.91
N SER A 39 0.69 1.95 14.65
CA SER A 39 -0.47 2.42 15.41
C SER A 39 -0.41 3.93 15.53
N ILE A 40 -1.53 4.59 15.84
CA ILE A 40 -1.51 6.05 16.02
C ILE A 40 -0.49 6.51 17.09
N LYS A 41 -0.29 5.71 18.15
CA LYS A 41 0.71 6.03 19.19
C LYS A 41 2.13 5.95 18.64
N VAL A 42 2.45 4.88 17.89
CA VAL A 42 3.77 4.72 17.26
C VAL A 42 4.01 5.85 16.27
N ARG A 43 3.06 6.11 15.37
CA ARG A 43 3.17 7.16 14.34
C ARG A 43 3.40 8.54 14.93
N LEU A 44 2.67 8.91 16.00
CA LEU A 44 2.88 10.20 16.70
C LEU A 44 4.19 10.29 17.48
N LEU A 45 4.76 9.17 17.91
CA LEU A 45 6.07 9.15 18.58
C LEU A 45 7.19 9.26 17.56
N CYS A 46 7.10 8.54 16.45
CA CYS A 46 8.11 8.49 15.41
C CYS A 46 8.08 9.71 14.49
N SER A 47 6.97 10.46 14.45
CA SER A 47 6.90 11.74 13.75
C SER A 47 7.75 12.84 14.40
N ARG A 48 7.87 12.84 15.73
CA ARG A 48 8.51 13.96 16.46
C ARG A 48 9.99 14.17 16.12
N PRO A 49 10.83 13.13 15.98
CA PRO A 49 12.24 13.31 15.64
C PRO A 49 12.46 13.72 14.19
N ILE A 50 11.50 13.41 13.29
CA ILE A 50 11.65 13.65 11.86
C ILE A 50 11.09 15.02 11.45
N ASN A 51 10.07 15.51 12.17
CA ASN A 51 9.42 16.74 11.78
C ASN A 51 10.16 17.99 12.29
N PRO A 52 10.07 19.11 11.55
CA PRO A 52 10.51 20.42 12.03
C PRO A 52 9.88 20.82 13.37
N GLU A 53 10.60 21.57 14.21
CA GLU A 53 10.07 22.02 15.52
C GLU A 53 8.74 22.79 15.44
N THR A 54 8.53 23.52 14.33
CA THR A 54 7.29 24.29 14.07
C THR A 54 6.13 23.39 13.64
N PHE A 55 6.41 22.17 13.18
CA PHE A 55 5.45 21.28 12.56
C PHE A 55 5.34 19.95 13.33
N LYS A 56 4.30 19.76 14.13
CA LYS A 56 4.36 18.74 15.19
C LYS A 56 4.21 17.28 14.74
N HIS A 57 3.54 16.98 13.62
CA HIS A 57 2.96 15.63 13.49
C HIS A 57 2.65 15.09 12.08
N ILE A 58 3.47 15.34 11.04
CA ILE A 58 3.40 14.45 9.84
C ILE A 58 3.57 13.01 10.32
N THR A 59 2.53 12.20 10.16
CA THR A 59 2.53 10.80 10.59
C THR A 59 2.55 9.85 9.42
N LEU A 60 2.10 10.31 8.26
CA LEU A 60 1.87 9.50 7.07
C LEU A 60 2.34 10.22 5.81
N HIS A 61 2.81 9.42 4.86
CA HIS A 61 3.12 9.84 3.49
C HIS A 61 2.43 8.87 2.52
N VAL A 62 1.99 9.36 1.35
CA VAL A 62 1.43 8.51 0.29
C VAL A 62 2.25 8.58 -0.98
N ASP A 63 2.32 7.45 -1.69
CA ASP A 63 2.90 7.42 -3.03
C ASP A 63 2.21 6.41 -3.94
N GLY A 64 2.42 6.55 -5.24
CA GLY A 64 1.98 5.59 -6.24
C GLY A 64 3.06 4.55 -6.54
N HIS A 65 2.69 3.28 -6.55
CA HIS A 65 3.54 2.21 -7.07
C HIS A 65 3.03 1.69 -8.40
N ASP A 66 3.92 1.66 -9.40
CA ASP A 66 3.64 1.08 -10.71
C ASP A 66 4.21 -0.35 -10.81
N SER A 67 3.32 -1.31 -11.08
CA SER A 67 3.64 -2.69 -11.37
C SER A 67 3.46 -2.98 -12.85
N ARG A 68 4.43 -3.65 -13.49
CA ARG A 68 4.35 -3.98 -14.91
C ARG A 68 3.55 -5.26 -15.11
N VAL A 69 2.27 -5.09 -15.44
CA VAL A 69 1.30 -6.17 -15.57
C VAL A 69 0.69 -6.22 -16.97
N ALA A 70 0.45 -7.42 -17.48
CA ALA A 70 -0.42 -7.67 -18.62
C ALA A 70 -1.76 -8.23 -18.10
N TYR A 71 -2.82 -7.41 -18.21
CA TYR A 71 -4.16 -7.75 -17.72
C TYR A 71 -5.13 -7.90 -18.89
N ARG A 72 -5.87 -9.03 -18.92
CA ARG A 72 -6.93 -9.30 -19.92
C ARG A 72 -6.52 -9.08 -21.40
N ASN A 73 -5.30 -9.47 -21.76
CA ASN A 73 -4.72 -9.32 -23.10
C ASN A 73 -4.45 -7.87 -23.56
N ALA A 74 -4.44 -6.91 -22.63
CA ALA A 74 -3.89 -5.59 -22.90
C ALA A 74 -2.36 -5.66 -22.78
N ASP A 75 -1.65 -5.40 -23.88
CA ASP A 75 -0.20 -5.61 -23.97
C ASP A 75 0.64 -4.55 -23.22
N LYS A 76 0.05 -3.48 -22.67
CA LYS A 76 0.83 -2.28 -22.27
C LYS A 76 0.38 -1.46 -21.05
N SER A 77 -0.72 -1.78 -20.35
CA SER A 77 -1.10 -1.02 -19.15
C SER A 77 -0.73 -1.78 -17.88
N GLY A 78 0.28 -1.27 -17.17
CA GLY A 78 0.60 -1.71 -15.82
C GLY A 78 -0.52 -1.37 -14.83
N PHE A 79 -0.32 -1.78 -13.58
CA PHE A 79 -1.17 -1.37 -12.48
C PHE A 79 -0.49 -0.32 -11.62
N ARG A 80 -1.21 0.75 -11.31
CA ARG A 80 -0.89 1.70 -10.28
C ARG A 80 -1.62 1.34 -9.00
N THR A 81 -0.91 1.35 -7.88
CA THR A 81 -1.49 1.18 -6.54
C THR A 81 -1.08 2.35 -5.67
N GLN A 82 -2.05 3.04 -5.07
CA GLN A 82 -1.76 4.06 -4.06
C GLN A 82 -1.40 3.36 -2.76
N VAL A 83 -0.27 3.72 -2.18
CA VAL A 83 0.15 3.22 -0.88
C VAL A 83 0.26 4.36 0.11
N CYS A 84 0.14 4.03 1.39
CA CYS A 84 0.35 4.96 2.50
C CYS A 84 1.29 4.29 3.50
N CYS A 85 2.36 4.97 3.86
CA CYS A 85 3.34 4.51 4.81
C CYS A 85 3.48 5.50 5.97
N ASP A 86 3.89 4.99 7.13
CA ASP A 86 4.26 5.85 8.24
C ASP A 86 5.71 6.36 8.14
N MET A 87 6.12 7.17 9.13
CA MET A 87 7.43 7.79 9.18
C MET A 87 8.59 6.80 9.39
N ASP A 88 8.30 5.60 9.89
CA ASP A 88 9.24 4.48 9.98
C ASP A 88 9.17 3.57 8.76
N SER A 89 8.49 3.99 7.69
CA SER A 89 8.27 3.25 6.45
C SER A 89 7.64 1.87 6.63
N MET A 90 6.71 1.76 7.59
CA MET A 90 5.76 0.64 7.64
C MET A 90 4.57 0.95 6.73
N MET A 91 4.08 -0.05 6.00
CA MET A 91 2.95 0.09 5.11
C MET A 91 1.63 0.00 5.88
N VAL A 92 0.91 1.11 5.93
CA VAL A 92 -0.36 1.22 6.67
C VAL A 92 -1.55 0.84 5.79
N PHE A 93 -1.43 1.14 4.49
CA PHE A 93 -2.52 0.96 3.54
C PHE A 93 -2.01 0.78 2.10
N ALA A 94 -2.76 0.00 1.33
CA ALA A 94 -2.63 -0.12 -0.11
C ALA A 94 -4.01 -0.15 -0.76
N SER A 95 -4.20 0.65 -1.81
CA SER A 95 -5.45 0.71 -2.56
C SER A 95 -5.70 -0.54 -3.39
N GLN A 96 -6.88 -0.61 -3.98
CA GLN A 96 -7.07 -1.50 -5.12
C GLN A 96 -6.20 -1.00 -6.29
N PRO A 97 -5.55 -1.89 -7.04
CA PRO A 97 -4.79 -1.51 -8.23
C PRO A 97 -5.72 -0.99 -9.33
N ALA A 98 -5.26 0.00 -10.08
CA ALA A 98 -5.94 0.55 -11.24
C ALA A 98 -5.00 0.63 -12.44
N GLU A 99 -5.51 0.78 -13.66
CA GLU A 99 -4.68 0.76 -14.87
C GLU A 99 -3.91 2.08 -15.01
N CYS A 100 -2.57 2.03 -15.11
CA CYS A 100 -1.72 3.24 -15.11
C CYS A 100 -2.09 4.26 -16.20
N HIS A 101 -2.66 3.81 -17.32
CA HIS A 101 -3.08 4.69 -18.42
C HIS A 101 -4.20 5.66 -17.99
N ASP A 102 -5.12 5.21 -17.14
CA ASP A 102 -6.31 5.94 -16.75
C ASP A 102 -6.18 6.60 -15.37
N PHE A 103 -5.11 6.29 -14.64
CA PHE A 103 -4.95 6.61 -13.23
C PHE A 103 -3.54 7.10 -12.92
N ASP A 104 -3.44 8.39 -12.63
CA ASP A 104 -2.28 9.01 -12.00
C ASP A 104 -2.39 8.99 -10.46
N ASP A 105 -1.37 9.50 -9.75
CA ASP A 105 -1.34 9.45 -8.28
C ASP A 105 -2.47 10.27 -7.65
N GLY A 106 -2.78 11.44 -8.20
CA GLY A 106 -3.82 12.31 -7.67
C GLY A 106 -5.23 11.74 -7.84
N THR A 107 -5.52 11.16 -9.01
CA THR A 107 -6.78 10.44 -9.28
C THR A 107 -6.90 9.17 -8.44
N MET A 108 -5.80 8.46 -8.21
CA MET A 108 -5.76 7.32 -7.31
C MET A 108 -6.09 7.72 -5.87
N LEU A 109 -5.41 8.73 -5.32
CA LEU A 109 -5.67 9.24 -3.98
C LEU A 109 -7.12 9.72 -3.81
N SER A 110 -7.66 10.41 -4.82
CA SER A 110 -9.05 10.88 -4.81
C SER A 110 -10.08 9.75 -4.70
N LYS A 111 -9.77 8.56 -5.22
CA LYS A 111 -10.68 7.40 -5.18
C LYS A 111 -10.55 6.54 -3.92
N VAL A 112 -9.46 6.69 -3.17
CA VAL A 112 -9.16 5.85 -2.00
C VAL A 112 -10.06 6.17 -0.80
N ALA A 113 -10.67 7.36 -0.75
CA ALA A 113 -11.37 7.87 0.43
C ALA A 113 -10.47 7.77 1.67
N ILE A 114 -9.32 8.44 1.61
CA ILE A 114 -8.23 8.31 2.58
C ILE A 114 -8.66 8.69 4.01
N ASP A 115 -9.62 9.59 4.12
CA ASP A 115 -10.26 10.02 5.37
C ASP A 115 -10.92 8.87 6.14
N GLN A 116 -11.43 7.87 5.43
CA GLN A 116 -12.00 6.66 6.02
C GLN A 116 -10.93 5.60 6.38
N LYS A 117 -9.67 5.84 6.03
CA LYS A 117 -8.55 4.89 6.20
C LYS A 117 -7.55 5.32 7.26
N ILE A 118 -7.52 6.60 7.61
CA ILE A 118 -6.58 7.17 8.56
C ILE A 118 -7.27 7.56 9.86
N HIS A 119 -6.49 7.73 10.93
CA HIS A 119 -6.99 8.19 12.20
C HIS A 119 -7.12 9.73 12.17
N HIS A 120 -8.08 10.31 12.89
CA HIS A 120 -8.28 11.77 12.97
C HIS A 120 -7.10 12.57 13.57
N LEU A 121 -6.05 11.89 14.04
CA LEU A 121 -4.82 12.50 14.55
C LEU A 121 -3.67 12.37 13.56
N ASP A 122 -3.89 11.68 12.44
CA ASP A 122 -2.90 11.59 11.38
C ASP A 122 -2.82 12.91 10.63
N CYS A 123 -1.59 13.32 10.31
CA CYS A 123 -1.33 14.37 9.34
C CYS A 123 -0.67 13.72 8.14
N LEU A 124 -1.40 13.75 7.03
CA LEU A 124 -0.96 13.24 5.75
C LEU A 124 -0.14 14.30 5.04
N ALA A 125 1.04 13.92 4.59
CA ALA A 125 1.85 14.79 3.78
C ALA A 125 2.00 14.22 2.36
N LEU A 126 2.04 15.13 1.39
CA LEU A 126 1.81 14.86 -0.02
C LEU A 126 2.89 15.56 -0.87
N ASP A 127 3.36 14.90 -1.92
CA ASP A 127 4.24 15.54 -2.90
C ASP A 127 3.47 16.65 -3.68
N GLY A 128 4.20 17.61 -4.25
CA GLY A 128 3.65 18.71 -5.04
C GLY A 128 2.78 18.23 -6.23
N GLY A 129 3.00 17.02 -6.72
CA GLY A 129 2.18 16.39 -7.75
C GLY A 129 0.70 16.20 -7.38
N TYR A 130 0.37 16.14 -6.09
CA TYR A 130 -1.01 15.97 -5.62
C TYR A 130 -1.78 17.29 -5.51
N THR A 131 -1.11 18.44 -5.61
CA THR A 131 -1.69 19.78 -5.39
C THR A 131 -2.94 20.02 -6.23
N LEU A 132 -2.94 19.53 -7.48
CA LEU A 132 -4.06 19.67 -8.43
C LEU A 132 -5.35 18.95 -8.00
N HIS A 133 -5.26 18.03 -7.04
CA HIS A 133 -6.37 17.18 -6.60
C HIS A 133 -6.84 17.51 -5.17
N LEU A 134 -6.09 18.32 -4.42
CA LEU A 134 -6.36 18.60 -2.99
C LEU A 134 -7.73 19.21 -2.76
N GLU A 135 -8.11 20.21 -3.56
CA GLU A 135 -9.42 20.87 -3.41
C GLU A 135 -10.57 19.86 -3.54
N GLY A 136 -10.48 18.96 -4.53
CA GLY A 136 -11.48 17.91 -4.74
C GLY A 136 -11.51 16.87 -3.62
N ILE A 137 -10.34 16.46 -3.13
CA ILE A 137 -10.21 15.50 -2.02
C ILE A 137 -10.80 16.09 -0.73
N ILE A 138 -10.47 17.34 -0.43
CA ILE A 138 -10.96 18.04 0.78
C ILE A 138 -12.47 18.29 0.66
N ALA A 139 -12.96 18.77 -0.48
CA ALA A 139 -14.39 19.00 -0.69
C ALA A 139 -15.23 17.71 -0.61
N ALA A 140 -14.63 16.55 -0.87
CA ALA A 140 -15.29 15.25 -0.77
C ALA A 140 -15.24 14.63 0.64
N SER A 141 -14.53 15.25 1.61
CA SER A 141 -14.40 14.75 2.98
C SER A 141 -14.95 15.72 4.00
N ASP A 142 -15.69 15.20 4.98
CA ASP A 142 -16.17 15.98 6.11
C ASP A 142 -15.11 16.18 7.22
N THR A 143 -13.94 15.53 7.09
CA THR A 143 -12.95 15.45 8.18
C THR A 143 -11.56 15.95 7.80
N LEU A 144 -11.24 16.02 6.50
CA LEU A 144 -9.94 16.50 6.05
C LEU A 144 -9.92 18.02 6.01
N THR A 145 -8.78 18.57 6.42
CA THR A 145 -8.47 20.00 6.30
C THR A 145 -7.06 20.16 5.76
N SER A 146 -6.86 21.10 4.84
CA SER A 146 -5.51 21.49 4.43
C SER A 146 -4.85 22.35 5.49
N ILE A 147 -3.52 22.25 5.56
CA ILE A 147 -2.68 23.16 6.34
C ILE A 147 -1.85 23.95 5.34
N GLU A 148 -2.01 25.27 5.36
CA GLU A 148 -1.11 26.16 4.64
C GLU A 148 0.19 26.33 5.43
N LEU A 149 1.31 26.08 4.76
CA LEU A 149 2.65 26.22 5.35
C LEU A 149 3.18 27.64 5.11
N SER A 150 3.88 28.22 6.10
CA SER A 150 4.70 29.42 5.88
C SER A 150 5.85 29.14 4.90
N GLU A 151 6.48 30.17 4.33
CA GLU A 151 7.62 29.97 3.42
C GLU A 151 8.79 29.25 4.11
N GLU A 152 9.08 29.56 5.37
CA GLU A 152 10.11 28.86 6.15
C GLU A 152 9.71 27.40 6.41
N GLU A 153 8.44 27.13 6.64
CA GLU A 153 7.91 25.77 6.83
C GLU A 153 7.94 24.97 5.53
N LYS A 154 7.66 25.58 4.37
CA LYS A 154 7.79 24.94 3.06
C LYS A 154 9.22 24.50 2.78
N VAL A 155 10.20 25.37 3.03
CA VAL A 155 11.62 25.02 2.84
C VAL A 155 12.01 23.81 3.71
N ARG A 156 11.54 23.77 4.95
CA ARG A 156 11.79 22.64 5.86
C ARG A 156 11.01 21.39 5.45
N TYR A 157 9.78 21.56 5.00
CA TYR A 157 8.95 20.51 4.45
C TYR A 157 9.68 19.85 3.29
N ASP A 158 10.09 20.61 2.27
CA ASP A 158 10.80 20.10 1.10
C ASP A 158 12.10 19.36 1.47
N ALA A 159 12.84 19.87 2.46
CA ALA A 159 14.05 19.21 2.96
C ALA A 159 13.77 17.83 3.59
N VAL A 160 12.68 17.68 4.32
CA VAL A 160 12.28 16.39 4.92
C VAL A 160 11.60 15.49 3.87
N PHE A 161 10.66 16.04 3.10
CA PHE A 161 9.78 15.30 2.19
C PHE A 161 10.51 14.74 0.97
N SER A 162 11.50 15.47 0.44
CA SER A 162 12.37 14.95 -0.62
C SER A 162 13.04 13.63 -0.21
N SER A 163 13.42 13.49 1.07
CA SER A 163 13.97 12.25 1.60
C SER A 163 12.94 11.14 1.79
N LEU A 164 11.68 11.48 2.11
CA LEU A 164 10.61 10.49 2.33
C LEU A 164 10.22 9.77 1.03
N ARG A 165 10.16 10.51 -0.09
CA ARG A 165 10.00 9.90 -1.41
C ARG A 165 11.07 8.85 -1.69
N SER A 166 12.32 9.19 -1.38
CA SER A 166 13.44 8.24 -1.55
C SER A 166 13.29 7.00 -0.66
N LYS A 167 12.73 7.14 0.55
CA LYS A 167 12.48 6.00 1.45
C LYS A 167 11.40 5.06 0.91
N ILE A 168 10.30 5.59 0.39
CA ILE A 168 9.22 4.76 -0.16
C ILE A 168 9.66 4.09 -1.47
N GLU A 169 10.41 4.78 -2.33
CA GLU A 169 11.03 4.20 -3.51
C GLU A 169 12.05 3.10 -3.14
N GLY A 170 12.83 3.31 -2.08
CA GLY A 170 13.71 2.30 -1.50
C GLY A 170 12.96 1.05 -1.01
N PHE A 171 11.84 1.25 -0.31
CA PHE A 171 10.95 0.15 0.09
C PHE A 171 10.45 -0.63 -1.12
N PHE A 172 10.02 0.06 -2.19
CA PHE A 172 9.58 -0.62 -3.41
C PHE A 172 10.70 -1.42 -4.06
N SER A 173 11.93 -0.91 -4.05
CA SER A 173 13.09 -1.64 -4.56
C SER A 173 13.37 -2.92 -3.75
N ASP A 174 13.33 -2.84 -2.41
CA ASP A 174 13.50 -3.99 -1.52
C ASP A 174 12.39 -5.03 -1.71
N MET A 175 11.15 -4.56 -1.82
CA MET A 175 10.00 -5.41 -2.11
C MET A 175 10.18 -6.13 -3.45
N GLN A 176 10.56 -5.42 -4.51
CA GLN A 176 10.73 -6.01 -5.85
C GLN A 176 11.90 -6.99 -5.95
N THR A 177 12.93 -6.80 -5.12
CA THR A 177 14.04 -7.75 -4.99
C THR A 177 13.59 -9.04 -4.33
N THR A 178 12.63 -8.95 -3.40
CA THR A 178 12.06 -10.12 -2.70
C THR A 178 10.94 -10.77 -3.51
N PHE A 179 10.13 -9.98 -4.21
CA PHE A 179 8.92 -10.39 -4.91
C PHE A 179 8.95 -9.85 -6.35
N ALA A 180 9.56 -10.62 -7.25
CA ALA A 180 9.79 -10.20 -8.64
C ALA A 180 8.46 -9.98 -9.40
N LYS A 181 7.37 -10.62 -8.96
CA LYS A 181 5.99 -10.41 -9.46
C LYS A 181 5.51 -8.95 -9.44
N PHE A 182 6.03 -8.13 -8.54
CA PHE A 182 5.64 -6.71 -8.42
C PHE A 182 6.68 -5.75 -8.97
N SER A 183 7.61 -6.25 -9.78
CA SER A 183 8.59 -5.42 -10.46
C SER A 183 7.95 -4.53 -11.52
N TYR A 184 8.48 -3.31 -11.69
CA TYR A 184 8.19 -2.49 -12.86
C TYR A 184 8.99 -2.95 -14.10
N THR A 185 9.98 -3.85 -13.94
CA THR A 185 10.83 -4.31 -15.04
C THR A 185 10.27 -5.56 -15.71
N LEU A 186 9.84 -6.53 -14.92
CA LEU A 186 9.32 -7.82 -15.38
C LEU A 186 7.83 -7.73 -15.68
N MET A 187 7.44 -8.19 -16.86
CA MET A 187 6.03 -8.22 -17.24
C MET A 187 5.35 -9.45 -16.65
N ASN A 188 4.41 -9.22 -15.74
CA ASN A 188 3.66 -10.28 -15.06
C ASN A 188 2.27 -10.43 -15.66
N ARG A 189 1.82 -11.67 -15.89
CA ARG A 189 0.45 -11.92 -16.38
C ARG A 189 -0.49 -12.02 -15.20
N VAL A 190 -1.55 -11.23 -15.22
CA VAL A 190 -2.57 -11.24 -14.16
C VAL A 190 -3.92 -11.55 -14.78
N ALA A 191 -4.53 -12.63 -14.31
CA ALA A 191 -5.89 -12.99 -14.70
C ALA A 191 -6.96 -12.28 -13.85
N ASP A 192 -6.66 -12.05 -12.57
CA ASP A 192 -7.60 -11.52 -11.58
C ASP A 192 -6.97 -10.40 -10.75
N ARG A 193 -7.61 -9.23 -10.78
CA ARG A 193 -7.16 -8.02 -10.10
C ARG A 193 -7.26 -8.12 -8.58
N SER A 194 -8.28 -8.80 -8.06
CA SER A 194 -8.48 -8.99 -6.62
C SER A 194 -7.43 -9.94 -6.06
N VAL A 195 -7.08 -11.00 -6.78
CA VAL A 195 -5.97 -11.88 -6.41
C VAL A 195 -4.64 -11.12 -6.39
N PHE A 196 -4.38 -10.29 -7.41
CA PHE A 196 -3.19 -9.43 -7.42
C PHE A 196 -3.15 -8.50 -6.20
N SER A 197 -4.27 -7.83 -5.87
CA SER A 197 -4.34 -6.94 -4.70
C SER A 197 -4.06 -7.68 -3.39
N LEU A 198 -4.57 -8.90 -3.23
CA LEU A 198 -4.31 -9.74 -2.05
C LEU A 198 -2.83 -10.11 -1.92
N GLN A 199 -2.22 -10.58 -3.01
CA GLN A 199 -0.80 -10.91 -3.05
C GLN A 199 0.06 -9.68 -2.74
N TYR A 200 -0.33 -8.52 -3.27
CA TYR A 200 0.37 -7.26 -3.07
C TYR A 200 0.30 -6.80 -1.60
N LYS A 201 -0.87 -6.84 -0.98
CA LYS A 201 -1.04 -6.55 0.46
C LYS A 201 -0.27 -7.52 1.34
N LEU A 202 -0.24 -8.80 0.98
CA LEU A 202 0.53 -9.81 1.71
C LEU A 202 2.04 -9.52 1.63
N CYS A 203 2.56 -9.08 0.48
CA CYS A 203 3.96 -8.65 0.39
C CYS A 203 4.29 -7.51 1.34
N PHE A 204 3.46 -6.47 1.35
CA PHE A 204 3.65 -5.35 2.27
C PHE A 204 3.66 -5.80 3.72
N LEU A 205 2.73 -6.68 4.10
CA LEU A 205 2.68 -7.22 5.45
C LEU A 205 3.95 -7.99 5.82
N LEU A 206 4.47 -8.81 4.90
CA LEU A 206 5.71 -9.56 5.11
C LEU A 206 6.94 -8.65 5.18
N CYS A 207 7.00 -7.60 4.34
CA CYS A 207 8.03 -6.57 4.40
C CYS A 207 8.00 -5.82 5.73
N ASP A 208 6.82 -5.46 6.22
CA ASP A 208 6.66 -4.80 7.52
C ASP A 208 7.09 -5.70 8.67
N ILE A 209 6.74 -7.00 8.65
CA ILE A 209 7.23 -7.98 9.64
C ILE A 209 8.75 -8.05 9.62
N LYS A 210 9.37 -8.17 8.44
CA LYS A 210 10.83 -8.20 8.29
C LYS A 210 11.47 -6.95 8.88
N ARG A 211 10.88 -5.79 8.65
CA ARG A 211 11.35 -4.50 9.17
C ARG A 211 11.18 -4.40 10.68
N MET A 212 10.04 -4.83 11.22
CA MET A 212 9.80 -4.87 12.67
C MET A 212 10.78 -5.80 13.39
N VAL A 213 11.06 -6.97 12.83
CA VAL A 213 12.09 -7.90 13.34
C VAL A 213 13.45 -7.21 13.44
N ALA A 214 13.84 -6.47 12.39
CA ALA A 214 15.08 -5.71 12.38
C ALA A 214 15.09 -4.57 13.42
N LEU A 215 14.02 -3.76 13.48
CA LEU A 215 13.90 -2.63 14.41
C LEU A 215 13.92 -3.07 15.87
N CYS A 216 13.25 -4.18 16.18
CA CYS A 216 13.19 -4.74 17.54
C CYS A 216 14.37 -5.66 17.85
N ASN A 217 15.31 -5.85 16.92
CA ASN A 217 16.45 -6.76 17.04
C ASN A 217 16.02 -8.17 17.51
N ILE A 218 14.94 -8.69 16.92
CA ILE A 218 14.38 -9.99 17.28
C ILE A 218 15.30 -11.07 16.72
N SER A 219 15.77 -11.97 17.57
CA SER A 219 16.63 -13.07 17.16
C SER A 219 15.84 -14.10 16.35
N THR A 220 16.41 -14.51 15.21
CA THR A 220 15.88 -15.62 14.43
C THR A 220 16.20 -16.93 15.12
N GLU A 221 15.19 -17.56 15.72
CA GLU A 221 15.31 -18.90 16.26
C GLU A 221 15.66 -19.94 15.18
N PRO A 222 16.43 -21.01 15.50
CA PRO A 222 16.85 -22.01 14.52
C PRO A 222 15.70 -22.68 13.76
N HIS A 223 14.50 -22.74 14.33
CA HIS A 223 13.36 -23.36 13.65
C HIS A 223 12.70 -22.45 12.60
N HIS A 224 12.92 -21.14 12.66
CA HIS A 224 12.42 -20.19 11.66
C HIS A 224 13.19 -20.30 10.33
N SER A 225 14.47 -20.67 10.37
CA SER A 225 15.27 -20.82 9.15
C SER A 225 14.81 -21.99 8.28
N HIS A 226 14.05 -22.95 8.83
CA HIS A 226 13.41 -24.02 8.05
C HIS A 226 12.29 -23.51 7.11
N TRP A 227 11.82 -22.28 7.32
CA TRP A 227 10.76 -21.66 6.52
C TRP A 227 11.32 -20.76 5.41
N VAL A 228 12.63 -20.63 5.32
CA VAL A 228 13.29 -19.87 4.26
C VAL A 228 13.30 -20.71 2.99
N GLN A 229 12.61 -20.23 1.97
CA GLN A 229 12.75 -20.74 0.61
C GLN A 229 13.64 -19.78 -0.16
N ASP A 230 14.68 -20.31 -0.80
CA ASP A 230 15.38 -19.58 -1.84
C ASP A 230 14.35 -19.25 -2.94
N ASP A 231 14.35 -18.00 -3.41
CA ASP A 231 13.45 -17.50 -4.45
C ASP A 231 11.94 -17.51 -4.08
N PHE A 232 11.58 -17.11 -2.86
CA PHE A 232 10.18 -16.95 -2.44
C PHE A 232 9.43 -15.93 -3.29
N ASP A 233 8.66 -16.40 -4.28
CA ASP A 233 7.77 -15.57 -5.10
C ASP A 233 6.41 -16.28 -5.31
N TYR A 234 5.42 -15.54 -5.80
CA TYR A 234 4.12 -16.13 -6.13
C TYR A 234 4.20 -16.89 -7.45
N PRO A 235 3.55 -18.07 -7.55
CA PRO A 235 3.45 -18.77 -8.83
C PRO A 235 2.68 -17.95 -9.87
N ASP A 236 3.01 -18.19 -11.14
CA ASP A 236 2.32 -17.67 -12.32
C ASP A 236 0.86 -18.17 -12.44
#